data_AF-A0AAD1CE53-F1
#
_entry.id   AF-A0AAD1CE53-F1
#
_cell.length_a   1.000
_cell.length_b   1.000
_cell.length_c   1.000
_cell.angle_alpha   90.00
_cell.angle_beta   90.00
_cell.angle_gamma   90.00
#
_symmetry.space_group_name_H-M   'P 1'
#
loop_
_entity.id
_entity.type
_entity.pdbx_description
1 polymer ?
#
loop_
_entity_poly.entity_id
_entity_poly.type
_entity_poly.pdbx_seq_one_letter_code
_entity_poly.pdbx_strand_id
1 'polypeptide(L)' 'MFHSIINRSSTIVVDELKIRLVTCKDAENIAIYYQKNRSHLQPWEPTREENFFTVAGWEKRLEQIAILHRHEMG' A
#
# COMPACT_ATOMS: atom_id res chain seq x y z
N MET A 1 -12.21 -35.63 -3.85
CA MET A 1 -12.43 -34.47 -4.73
C MET A 1 -12.31 -33.21 -3.88
N PHE A 2 -11.14 -32.56 -3.88
CA PHE A 2 -10.96 -31.28 -3.17
C PHE A 2 -11.49 -30.18 -4.08
N HIS A 3 -12.66 -29.63 -3.75
CA HIS A 3 -13.14 -28.42 -4.38
C HIS A 3 -12.23 -27.29 -3.91
N SER A 4 -11.28 -26.91 -4.76
CA SER A 4 -10.51 -25.68 -4.57
C SER A 4 -11.48 -24.51 -4.72
N ILE A 5 -12.06 -24.08 -3.60
CA ILE A 5 -12.65 -22.76 -3.50
C ILE A 5 -11.45 -21.82 -3.45
N ILE A 6 -10.96 -21.42 -4.63
CA ILE A 6 -10.04 -20.29 -4.72
C ILE A 6 -10.83 -19.09 -4.21
N ASN A 7 -10.68 -18.81 -2.91
CA ASN A 7 -11.20 -17.62 -2.30
C ASN A 7 -10.47 -16.45 -2.97
N ARG A 8 -11.14 -15.75 -3.90
CA ARG A 8 -10.66 -14.49 -4.49
C ARG A 8 -10.71 -13.34 -3.48
N SER A 9 -10.46 -13.62 -2.20
CA SER A 9 -10.33 -12.58 -1.18
C SER A 9 -9.02 -11.84 -1.43
N SER A 10 -9.14 -10.56 -1.75
CA SER A 10 -8.04 -9.59 -1.86
C SER A 10 -7.42 -9.24 -0.50
N THR A 11 -7.66 -10.06 0.53
CA THR A 11 -7.27 -9.85 1.91
C THR A 11 -6.83 -11.17 2.54
N ILE A 12 -5.66 -11.17 3.16
CA ILE A 12 -5.15 -12.25 4.00
C ILE A 12 -5.21 -11.77 5.46
N VAL A 13 -5.76 -12.58 6.34
CA VAL A 13 -5.83 -12.30 7.78
C VAL A 13 -4.93 -13.29 8.51
N VAL A 14 -4.04 -12.80 9.36
CA VAL A 14 -3.11 -13.60 10.18
C VAL A 14 -3.18 -13.05 11.60
N ASP A 15 -3.79 -13.80 12.51
CA ASP A 15 -4.12 -13.32 13.87
C ASP A 15 -4.88 -11.98 13.82
N GLU A 16 -4.32 -10.93 14.41
CA GLU A 16 -4.87 -9.56 14.40
C GLU A 16 -4.45 -8.73 13.17
N LEU A 17 -3.61 -9.30 12.29
CA LEU A 17 -3.07 -8.62 11.12
C LEU A 17 -3.98 -8.80 9.91
N LYS A 18 -4.20 -7.69 9.19
CA LYS A 18 -4.94 -7.66 7.92
C LYS A 18 -4.03 -7.17 6.79
N ILE A 19 -3.72 -8.06 5.87
CA ILE A 19 -2.95 -7.77 4.66
C ILE A 19 -3.93 -7.63 3.52
N ARG A 20 -3.88 -6.52 2.79
CA ARG A 20 -4.76 -6.25 1.65
C ARG A 20 -4.09 -5.33 0.64
N LEU A 21 -4.64 -5.26 -0.56
CA LEU A 21 -4.23 -4.25 -1.53
C LEU A 21 -4.45 -2.84 -0.97
N VAL A 22 -3.53 -1.95 -1.35
CA VAL A 22 -3.60 -0.53 -1.01
C VAL A 22 -4.70 0.15 -1.81
N THR A 23 -5.34 1.14 -1.18
CA THR A 23 -6.40 1.95 -1.78
C THR A 23 -6.10 3.43 -1.55
N CYS A 24 -6.74 4.32 -2.29
CA CYS A 24 -6.56 5.77 -2.10
C CYS A 24 -6.86 6.24 -0.66
N LYS A 25 -7.69 5.50 0.10
CA LYS A 25 -8.02 5.80 1.50
C LYS A 25 -6.84 5.60 2.47
N ASP A 26 -5.76 4.97 2.01
CA ASP A 26 -4.61 4.63 2.85
C ASP A 26 -3.53 5.71 2.88
N ALA A 27 -3.67 6.78 2.09
CA ALA A 27 -2.63 7.81 1.92
C ALA A 27 -2.12 8.38 3.25
N GLU A 28 -3.04 8.75 4.14
CA GLU A 28 -2.70 9.31 5.45
C GLU A 28 -1.94 8.31 6.32
N ASN A 29 -2.45 7.08 6.44
CA ASN A 29 -1.83 6.04 7.26
C ASN A 29 -0.41 5.69 6.77
N ILE A 30 -0.20 5.65 5.45
CA ILE A 30 1.10 5.37 4.87
C ILE A 30 2.08 6.53 5.11
N ALA A 31 1.63 7.78 4.92
CA ALA A 31 2.47 8.95 5.19
C ALA A 31 2.92 8.97 6.66
N ILE A 32 1.98 8.74 7.60
CA ILE A 32 2.29 8.65 9.04
C ILE A 32 3.27 7.51 9.33
N TYR A 33 3.10 6.34 8.71
CA TYR A 33 4.01 5.21 8.88
C TYR A 33 5.44 5.57 8.47
N TYR A 34 5.63 6.14 7.28
CA TYR A 34 6.95 6.49 6.79
C TYR A 34 7.58 7.67 7.53
N GLN A 35 6.79 8.64 7.97
CA GLN A 35 7.26 9.73 8.82
C GLN A 35 7.79 9.20 10.16
N LYS A 36 7.02 8.36 10.85
CA LYS A 36 7.39 7.79 12.16
C LYS A 36 8.63 6.92 12.09
N ASN A 37 8.81 6.18 10.99
CA ASN A 37 9.89 5.22 10.83
C ASN A 37 11.08 5.75 10.01
N ARG A 38 11.09 7.04 9.64
CA ARG A 38 12.06 7.61 8.69
C ARG A 38 13.50 7.32 9.06
N SER A 39 13.92 7.64 10.28
CA SER A 39 15.29 7.40 10.75
C SER A 39 15.66 5.92 10.81
N HIS A 40 14.68 5.05 11.07
CA HIS A 40 14.90 3.61 11.13
C HIS A 40 15.03 2.98 9.73
N LEU A 41 14.26 3.46 8.75
CA LEU A 41 14.25 2.94 7.38
C LEU A 41 15.34 3.54 6.49
N GLN A 42 15.83 4.74 6.81
CA GLN A 42 16.81 5.47 5.98
C GLN A 42 18.09 4.68 5.62
N PRO A 43 18.67 3.83 6.49
CA PRO A 43 19.83 3.02 6.14
C PRO A 43 19.52 1.86 5.16
N TRP A 44 18.26 1.45 5.06
CA TRP A 44 17.85 0.23 4.37
C TRP A 44 17.05 0.48 3.08
N GLU A 45 16.46 1.66 2.94
CA GLU A 45 15.70 2.06 1.76
C GLU A 45 16.47 3.06 0.89
N PRO A 46 16.18 3.13 -0.43
CA PRO A 46 16.69 4.19 -1.28
C PRO A 46 16.27 5.59 -0.79
N THR A 47 17.11 6.58 -1.07
CA THR A 47 16.79 7.99 -0.77
C THR A 47 15.46 8.40 -1.40
N ARG A 48 14.56 8.96 -0.59
CA ARG A 48 13.24 9.45 -0.99
C ARG A 48 13.23 10.98 -0.99
N GLU A 49 12.49 11.57 -1.92
CA GLU A 49 12.15 13.00 -1.90
C GLU A 49 11.20 13.34 -0.75
N GLU A 50 11.19 14.59 -0.28
CA GLU A 50 10.33 15.00 0.85
C GLU A 50 8.84 14.76 0.60
N ASN A 51 8.40 14.88 -0.66
CA ASN A 51 7.03 14.64 -1.07
C ASN A 51 6.55 13.21 -0.72
N PHE A 52 7.45 12.22 -0.66
CA PHE A 52 7.16 10.84 -0.26
C PHE A 52 6.66 10.74 1.20
N PHE A 53 7.00 11.71 2.05
CA PHE A 53 6.58 11.73 3.45
C PHE A 53 5.31 12.57 3.66
N THR A 54 4.58 12.94 2.59
CA THR A 54 3.38 13.78 2.69
C THR A 54 2.12 13.01 2.27
N VAL A 55 0.97 13.38 2.83
CA VAL A 55 -0.33 12.80 2.45
C VAL A 55 -0.61 13.06 0.96
N ALA A 56 -0.45 14.29 0.50
CA ALA A 56 -0.67 14.68 -0.89
C ALA A 56 0.21 13.90 -1.89
N GLY A 57 1.47 13.63 -1.53
CA GLY A 57 2.36 12.79 -2.33
C GLY A 57 1.83 11.36 -2.47
N TRP A 58 1.29 10.79 -1.39
CA TRP A 58 0.69 9.46 -1.40
C TRP A 58 -0.67 9.42 -2.10
N GLU A 59 -1.52 10.44 -1.96
CA GLU A 59 -2.79 10.52 -2.71
C GLU A 59 -2.54 10.43 -4.21
N LYS A 60 -1.65 11.28 -4.74
CA LYS A 60 -1.28 11.27 -6.16
C LYS A 60 -0.71 9.91 -6.61
N ARG A 61 0.15 9.31 -5.78
CA ARG A 61 0.76 8.00 -6.09
C ARG A 61 -0.27 6.87 -6.10
N LEU A 62 -1.21 6.87 -5.16
CA LEU A 62 -2.24 5.85 -5.05
C LEU A 62 -3.28 5.97 -6.16
N GLU A 63 -3.61 7.19 -6.60
CA GLU A 63 -4.42 7.40 -7.80
C GLU A 63 -3.79 6.79 -9.04
N GLN A 64 -2.49 6.99 -9.25
CA GLN A 64 -1.74 6.40 -10.36
C GLN A 64 -1.77 4.87 -10.30
N ILE A 65 -1.53 4.28 -9.12
CA ILE A 65 -1.62 2.83 -8.92
C ILE A 65 -3.04 2.32 -9.22
N ALA A 66 -4.07 3.03 -8.77
CA ALA A 66 -5.46 2.64 -9.00
C ALA A 66 -5.84 2.72 -10.49
N ILE A 67 -5.29 3.68 -11.25
CA ILE A 67 -5.46 3.77 -12.70
C ILE A 67 -4.79 2.57 -13.38
N LEU A 68 -3.52 2.29 -13.06
CA LEU A 68 -2.77 1.18 -13.65
C LEU A 68 -3.46 -0.16 -13.42
N HIS A 69 -3.91 -0.42 -12.19
CA HIS A 69 -4.64 -1.66 -11.87
C HIS A 69 -5.95 -1.80 -12.65
N ARG A 70 -6.62 -0.70 -13.03
CA ARG A 70 -7.83 -0.79 -13.88
C ARG A 70 -7.49 -1.10 -15.33
N HIS A 71 -6.35 -0.60 -15.84
CA HIS A 71 -5.92 -0.86 -17.21
C HIS A 71 -5.38 -2.27 -17.42
N GLU A 72 -4.71 -2.86 -16.43
CA GLU A 72 -4.21 -4.25 -16.53
C GLU A 72 -5.33 -5.31 -16.39
N MET A 73 -6.50 -4.91 -15.93
CA MET A 73 -7.64 -5.79 -15.65
C MET A 73 -8.77 -5.71 -16.69
N GLY A 74 -8.61 -4.89 -17.74
CA GLY A 74 -9.53 -4.78 -18.88
C GLY A 74 -8.92 -5.38 -20.13
#